data_AF-A0A7V1MLE3-F1
#
_entry.id   AF-A0A7V1MLE3-F1
#
_cell.length_a   1.000
_cell.length_b   1.000
_cell.length_c   1.000
_cell.angle_alpha   90.00
_cell.angle_beta   90.00
_cell.angle_gamma   90.00
#
_symmetry.space_group_name_H-M   'P 1'
#
loop_
_entity.id
_entity.type
_entity.pdbx_description
1 polymer ?
#
loop_
_entity_poly.entity_id
_entity_poly.type
_entity_poly.pdbx_seq_one_letter_code
_entity_poly.pdbx_strand_id
1 'polypeptide(L)' 'MAKATKSQIKKERSPAKLKKVLKQKGYPKGKPPKGKVVHHVKPVAERGKTTKKNIRVISKSKHKKIHAGRRKRGKV' A
#
# COMPACT_ATOMS: atom_id res chain seq x y z
N MET A 1 -4.66 -10.07 -16.85
CA MET A 1 -5.49 -9.09 -16.09
C MET A 1 -5.17 -7.69 -16.56
N ALA A 2 -6.18 -6.87 -16.88
CA ALA A 2 -5.96 -5.47 -17.27
C ALA A 2 -5.34 -4.66 -16.11
N LYS A 3 -4.27 -3.90 -16.42
CA LYS A 3 -3.61 -3.00 -15.47
C LYS A 3 -4.54 -1.81 -15.13
N ALA A 4 -4.38 -1.25 -13.93
CA ALA A 4 -5.12 -0.06 -13.54
C ALA A 4 -4.67 1.17 -14.35
N THR A 5 -5.60 2.08 -14.64
CA THR A 5 -5.27 3.34 -15.32
C THR A 5 -4.50 4.30 -14.39
N LYS A 6 -3.76 5.26 -14.95
CA LYS A 6 -3.05 6.28 -14.17
C LYS A 6 -3.98 7.03 -13.20
N SER A 7 -5.19 7.37 -13.65
CA SER A 7 -6.21 8.03 -12.83
C SER A 7 -6.66 7.15 -11.65
N GLN A 8 -6.92 5.86 -11.90
CA GLN A 8 -7.25 4.90 -10.83
C GLN A 8 -6.12 4.76 -9.81
N ILE A 9 -4.86 4.70 -10.28
CA ILE A 9 -3.69 4.62 -9.40
C ILE A 9 -3.58 5.87 -8.53
N LYS A 10 -3.74 7.07 -9.11
CA LYS A 10 -3.71 8.35 -8.38
C LYS A 10 -4.81 8.41 -7.32
N LYS A 11 -6.03 7.97 -7.66
CA LYS A 11 -7.16 7.92 -6.72
C LYS A 11 -6.89 6.98 -5.55
N GLU A 12 -6.34 5.79 -5.80
CA GLU A 12 -6.05 4.83 -4.74
C GLU A 12 -4.86 5.26 -3.86
N ARG A 13 -3.86 5.94 -4.43
CA ARG A 13 -2.70 6.47 -3.70
C ARG A 13 -2.95 7.83 -3.03
N SER A 14 -4.17 8.36 -3.09
CA SER A 14 -4.50 9.64 -2.48
C SER A 14 -4.16 9.67 -0.97
N PRO A 15 -3.45 10.71 -0.49
CA PRO A 15 -3.13 10.88 0.92
C PRO A 15 -4.37 10.87 1.82
N ALA A 16 -5.48 11.47 1.36
CA ALA A 16 -6.73 11.52 2.11
C ALA A 16 -7.31 10.12 2.34
N LYS A 17 -7.28 9.27 1.30
CA LYS A 17 -7.77 7.89 1.38
C LYS A 17 -6.91 7.04 2.31
N LEU A 18 -5.58 7.18 2.22
CA LEU A 18 -4.65 6.51 3.12
C LEU A 18 -4.84 6.94 4.57
N LYS A 19 -4.97 8.25 4.84
CA LYS A 19 -5.21 8.80 6.18
C LYS A 19 -6.49 8.21 6.80
N LYS A 20 -7.58 8.16 6.03
CA LYS A 20 -8.86 7.57 6.47
C LYS A 20 -8.71 6.09 6.84
N VAL A 21 -8.08 5.29 5.99
CA VAL A 21 -7.89 3.84 6.23
C VAL A 21 -6.95 3.59 7.41
N LEU A 22 -5.90 4.41 7.58
CA LEU A 22 -5.00 4.30 8.72
C LEU A 22 -5.70 4.62 10.04
N LYS A 23 -6.57 5.65 10.08
CA LYS A 23 -7.42 5.92 11.25
C LYS A 23 -8.30 4.72 11.59
N GLN A 24 -8.97 4.12 10.60
CA GLN A 24 -9.80 2.91 10.77
C GLN A 24 -9.04 1.65 11.23
N LYS A 25 -7.69 1.64 11.08
CA LYS A 25 -6.81 0.59 11.59
C LYS A 25 -6.35 0.81 13.03
N GLY A 26 -6.71 1.93 13.66
CA GLY A 26 -6.24 2.29 15.00
C GLY A 26 -5.01 3.20 15.00
N TYR A 27 -4.67 3.87 13.89
CA TYR A 27 -3.64 4.91 13.87
C TYR A 27 -4.30 6.30 13.93
N PRO A 28 -4.50 6.90 15.12
CA PRO A 28 -5.34 8.09 15.29
C PRO A 28 -4.86 9.30 14.48
N LYS A 29 -3.53 9.46 14.36
CA LYS A 29 -2.91 10.53 13.55
C LYS A 29 -3.05 10.29 12.03
N GLY A 30 -3.58 9.14 11.61
CA GLY A 30 -3.66 8.71 10.22
C GLY A 30 -2.28 8.56 9.55
N LYS A 31 -1.26 8.26 10.35
CA LYS A 31 0.13 8.07 9.94
C LYS A 31 0.64 6.74 10.51
N PRO A 32 1.50 6.00 9.79
CA PRO A 32 2.16 4.84 10.34
C PRO A 32 3.11 5.25 11.49
N PRO A 33 3.38 4.37 12.46
CA PRO A 33 4.39 4.59 13.49
C PRO A 33 5.78 4.85 12.92
N LYS A 34 6.66 5.47 13.70
CA LYS A 34 8.06 5.72 13.32
C LYS A 34 8.72 4.40 12.89
N GLY A 35 9.45 4.43 11.77
CA GLY A 35 10.13 3.25 11.22
C GLY A 35 9.25 2.26 10.44
N LYS A 36 7.92 2.46 10.41
CA LYS A 36 6.99 1.64 9.62
C LYS A 36 6.47 2.39 8.40
N VAL A 37 6.09 1.62 7.38
CA VAL A 37 5.55 2.10 6.11
C VAL A 37 4.28 1.35 5.74
N VAL A 38 3.43 2.02 4.96
CA VAL A 38 2.22 1.45 4.40
C VAL A 38 2.59 0.62 3.18
N HIS A 39 2.09 -0.61 3.12
CA HIS A 39 2.27 -1.52 2.00
C HIS A 39 0.92 -2.05 1.52
N HIS A 40 0.70 -2.02 0.20
CA HIS A 40 -0.43 -2.69 -0.43
C HIS A 40 -0.08 -4.15 -0.74
N VAL A 41 -0.85 -5.09 -0.19
CA VAL A 41 -0.67 -6.53 -0.45
C VAL A 41 -0.91 -6.82 -1.92
N LYS A 42 -2.07 -6.46 -2.46
CA LYS A 42 -2.34 -6.41 -3.90
C LYS A 42 -1.88 -5.05 -4.44
N PRO A 43 -0.95 -5.01 -5.41
CA PRO A 43 -0.46 -3.76 -5.99
C PRO A 43 -1.59 -2.89 -6.55
N VAL A 44 -1.47 -1.57 -6.39
CA VAL A 44 -2.42 -0.63 -6.98
C VAL A 44 -2.41 -0.71 -8.52
N ALA A 45 -1.25 -0.97 -9.13
CA ALA A 45 -1.11 -1.19 -10.57
C ALA A 45 -1.94 -2.39 -11.08
N GLU A 46 -2.22 -3.36 -10.20
CA GLU A 46 -3.06 -4.53 -10.48
C GLU A 46 -4.50 -4.35 -9.94
N ARG A 47 -4.96 -3.09 -9.80
CA ARG A 47 -6.28 -2.73 -9.27
C ARG A 47 -6.47 -3.03 -7.77
N GLY A 48 -5.37 -3.13 -7.01
CA GLY A 48 -5.41 -3.19 -5.55
C GLY A 48 -5.96 -1.90 -4.95
N LYS A 49 -7.05 -2.00 -4.18
CA LYS A 49 -7.71 -0.86 -3.53
C LYS A 49 -7.04 -0.51 -2.20
N THR A 50 -7.08 0.76 -1.80
CA THR A 50 -6.68 1.22 -0.46
C THR A 50 -7.81 0.95 0.52
N THR A 51 -7.76 -0.23 1.14
CA THR A 51 -8.75 -0.71 2.11
C THR A 51 -8.06 -1.29 3.35
N LYS A 52 -8.81 -1.44 4.46
CA LYS A 52 -8.30 -2.01 5.72
C LYS A 52 -7.67 -3.41 5.52
N LYS A 53 -8.25 -4.22 4.62
CA LYS A 53 -7.77 -5.58 4.32
C LYS A 53 -6.51 -5.59 3.44
N ASN A 54 -6.43 -4.68 2.46
CA ASN A 54 -5.30 -4.66 1.51
C ASN A 54 -4.05 -3.91 2.04
N ILE A 55 -4.25 -3.00 2.99
CA ILE A 55 -3.16 -2.23 3.60
C ILE A 55 -2.52 -2.98 4.76
N ARG A 56 -1.19 -3.08 4.75
CA ARG A 56 -0.38 -3.53 5.88
C ARG A 56 0.58 -2.42 6.30
N VAL A 57 0.83 -2.32 7.60
CA VAL A 57 1.85 -1.44 8.16
C VAL A 57 3.03 -2.32 8.56
N ILE A 58 4.15 -2.19 7.86
CA ILE A 58 5.32 -3.07 8.01
C ILE A 58 6.59 -2.24 8.19
N SER A 59 7.64 -2.83 8.74
CA SER A 59 8.96 -2.18 8.82
C SER A 59 9.52 -1.88 7.42
N LYS A 60 10.30 -0.80 7.29
CA LYS A 60 11.01 -0.46 6.04
C LYS A 60 11.85 -1.62 5.48
N SER A 61 12.55 -2.37 6.33
CA SER A 61 13.36 -3.53 5.94
C SER A 61 12.53 -4.64 5.28
N LYS A 62 11.44 -5.07 5.94
CA LYS A 62 10.48 -6.04 5.40
C LYS A 62 9.86 -5.56 4.08
N HIS A 63 9.52 -4.27 3.98
CA HIS A 63 9.01 -3.69 2.72
C HIS A 63 9.99 -3.86 1.57
N LYS A 64 11.28 -3.53 1.80
CA LYS A 64 12.34 -3.72 0.80
C LYS A 64 12.49 -5.19 0.40
N LYS A 65 12.51 -6.12 1.36
CA LYS A 65 12.62 -7.57 1.09
C LYS A 65 11.46 -8.08 0.23
N ILE A 66 10.22 -7.64 0.48
CA ILE A 66 9.05 -8.02 -0.33
C ILE A 66 9.22 -7.54 -1.78
N HIS A 67 9.60 -6.28 -1.98
CA HIS A 67 9.81 -5.74 -3.34
C HIS A 67 10.95 -6.44 -4.07
N ALA A 68 12.06 -6.72 -3.39
CA ALA A 68 13.16 -7.49 -3.96
C ALA A 68 12.70 -8.89 -4.41
N GLY A 69 11.92 -9.58 -3.57
CA GLY A 69 11.36 -10.89 -3.92
C GLY A 69 10.38 -10.86 -5.09
N ARG A 70 9.57 -9.80 -5.22
CA ARG A 70 8.67 -9.65 -6.38
C ARG A 70 9.43 -9.35 -7.67
N ARG A 71 10.46 -8.50 -7.60
CA ARG A 71 11.31 -8.19 -8.76
C ARG A 71 12.01 -9.44 -9.29
N LYS A 72 12.56 -10.27 -8.40
CA LYS A 72 13.16 -11.58 -8.77
C LYS A 72 12.17 -12.52 -9.48
N ARG A 73 10.86 -12.36 -9.25
CA ARG A 73 9.80 -13.17 -9.84
C ARG A 73 9.10 -12.49 -11.04
N GLY A 74 9.60 -11.34 -11.52
CA GLY A 74 8.98 -10.60 -12.62
C GLY A 74 7.59 -10.03 -12.30
N LYS A 75 7.26 -9.85 -11.01
CA LYS A 75 5.91 -9.40 -10.55
C LYS A 75 5.84 -7.92 -10.16
N VAL A 76 6.91 -7.16 -10.42
CA VAL A 76 7.02 -5.70 -10.20
C VAL A 76 7.87 -5.11 -11.31
#